data_AF-A0A1C6FH27-F1
#
_entry.id   AF-A0A1C6FH27-F1
#
_cell.length_a   1.000
_cell.length_b   1.000
_cell.length_c   1.000
_cell.angle_alpha   90.00
_cell.angle_beta   90.00
_cell.angle_gamma   90.00
#
_symmetry.space_group_name_H-M   'P 1'
#
loop_
_entity.id
_entity.type
_entity.pdbx_description
1 polymer ?
#
loop_
_entity_poly.entity_id
_entity_poly.type
_entity_poly.pdbx_seq_one_letter_code
_entity_poly.pdbx_strand_id
1 'polypeptide(L)'
;MVIEEKQKNGAQLFFTSNIENYIIKGELTDEVSPELVELLHYIEHTTQDMADGCKSERIHKMQKRICSIKSSEEVSVRYMQRWEEMEMEKEAARELGLAEGRTQGLTEGRTQGLAEGRAEGRAEGRSSMARLIDKLLEENRIEDCKRIAKDPEFCQHLMEEFGIE
;
A
#
# COMPACT_ATOMS: atom_id res chain seq x y z
N MET A 1 15.70 14.21 -20.07
CA MET A 1 16.27 15.36 -20.80
C MET A 1 16.12 16.58 -19.91
N VAL A 2 17.17 17.39 -19.82
CA VAL A 2 17.30 18.68 -19.13
C VAL A 2 17.57 18.61 -17.63
N ILE A 3 18.87 18.68 -17.35
CA ILE A 3 19.47 19.31 -16.17
C ILE A 3 19.15 20.81 -16.26
N GLU A 4 18.63 21.41 -15.21
CA GLU A 4 18.83 22.84 -14.96
C GLU A 4 19.33 23.02 -13.52
N GLU A 5 20.62 23.33 -13.43
CA GLU A 5 21.24 23.95 -12.27
C GLU A 5 20.73 25.38 -12.09
N LYS A 6 20.36 25.73 -10.85
CA LYS A 6 20.67 27.06 -10.32
C LYS A 6 21.19 26.94 -8.90
N GLN A 7 22.50 27.16 -8.75
CA GLN A 7 23.15 27.47 -7.48
C GLN A 7 22.51 28.70 -6.82
N LYS A 8 22.34 28.65 -5.50
CA LYS A 8 22.86 29.70 -4.58
C LYS A 8 22.65 29.31 -3.11
N ASN A 9 23.77 29.23 -2.41
CA ASN A 9 23.97 29.51 -0.99
C ASN A 9 23.13 28.73 0.02
N GLY A 10 23.79 27.78 0.67
CA GLY A 10 23.30 27.12 1.87
C GLY A 10 23.65 25.66 1.77
N ALA A 11 24.65 25.24 2.55
CA ALA A 11 25.01 23.84 2.70
C ALA A 11 23.77 23.06 3.14
N GLN A 12 23.08 22.46 2.19
CA GLN A 12 22.02 21.51 2.46
C GLN A 12 22.72 20.18 2.66
N LEU A 13 23.07 19.93 3.92
CA LEU A 13 23.59 18.65 4.40
C LEU A 13 22.51 17.59 4.20
N PHE A 14 22.44 17.03 3.00
CA PHE A 14 21.70 15.81 2.73
C PHE A 14 22.55 14.64 3.23
N PHE A 15 22.30 14.22 4.46
CA PHE A 15 22.72 12.91 4.97
C PHE A 15 21.91 11.81 4.26
N THR A 16 22.17 11.62 2.97
CA THR A 16 21.62 10.52 2.18
C THR A 16 22.65 10.02 1.15
N SER A 17 23.24 8.87 1.44
CA SER A 17 23.76 7.84 0.52
C SER A 17 24.77 8.18 -0.59
N ASN A 18 25.15 9.44 -0.81
CA ASN A 18 26.07 9.80 -1.89
C ASN A 18 27.49 10.08 -1.40
N ILE A 19 27.71 10.78 -0.30
CA ILE A 19 29.07 11.19 0.10
C ILE A 19 30.02 9.99 0.26
N GLU A 20 29.56 8.86 0.81
CA GLU A 20 30.35 7.62 0.93
C GLU A 20 30.76 7.06 -0.44
N ASN A 21 29.86 7.06 -1.41
CA ASN A 21 30.14 6.62 -2.78
C ASN A 21 31.15 7.53 -3.49
N TYR A 22 31.07 8.85 -3.30
CA TYR A 22 31.98 9.82 -3.92
C TYR A 22 33.39 9.79 -3.29
N ILE A 23 33.48 9.52 -1.97
CA ILE A 23 34.76 9.35 -1.27
C ILE A 23 35.41 8.01 -1.62
N ILE A 24 34.66 6.91 -1.68
CA ILE A 24 35.17 5.56 -1.96
C ILE A 24 35.53 5.39 -3.46
N LYS A 25 34.83 6.07 -4.38
CA LYS A 25 35.11 6.02 -5.83
C LYS A 25 36.23 6.97 -6.29
N GLY A 26 36.88 7.68 -5.37
CA GLY A 26 38.11 8.42 -5.65
C GLY A 26 37.94 9.88 -6.11
N GLU A 27 36.75 10.47 -5.99
CA GLU A 27 36.51 11.86 -6.43
C GLU A 27 36.83 12.91 -5.33
N LEU A 28 37.10 12.50 -4.09
CA LEU A 28 37.38 13.39 -2.94
C LEU A 28 38.64 13.04 -2.13
N THR A 29 39.56 12.24 -2.68
CA THR A 29 40.75 11.75 -1.95
C THR A 29 41.75 12.84 -1.56
N ASP A 30 41.67 14.03 -2.16
CA ASP A 30 42.55 15.17 -1.88
C ASP A 30 42.05 16.06 -0.71
N GLU A 31 40.77 15.97 -0.34
CA GLU A 31 40.16 16.79 0.73
C GLU A 31 39.94 16.03 2.05
N VAL A 32 40.06 14.70 2.03
CA VAL A 32 39.72 13.82 3.15
C VAL A 32 40.96 13.07 3.63
N SER A 33 41.10 12.91 4.95
CA SER A 33 42.23 12.18 5.51
C SER A 33 42.25 10.72 5.03
N PRO A 34 43.44 10.18 4.68
CA PRO A 34 43.56 8.80 4.21
C PRO A 34 43.06 7.78 5.24
N GLU A 35 43.12 8.13 6.53
CA GLU A 35 42.59 7.32 7.64
C GLU A 35 41.07 7.20 7.64
N LEU A 36 40.33 8.22 7.18
CA LEU A 36 38.87 8.17 7.09
C LEU A 36 38.42 7.35 5.88
N VAL A 37 39.13 7.48 4.75
CA VAL A 37 38.88 6.65 3.55
C VAL A 37 39.09 5.16 3.88
N GLU A 38 40.18 4.84 4.60
CA GLU A 38 40.48 3.49 5.06
C GLU A 38 39.39 2.94 6.01
N LEU A 39 38.88 3.77 6.93
CA LEU A 39 37.76 3.40 7.81
C LEU A 39 36.46 3.14 7.03
N LEU A 40 36.11 4.01 6.08
CA LEU A 40 34.89 3.85 5.28
C LEU A 40 34.95 2.57 4.43
N HIS A 41 36.10 2.29 3.81
CA HIS A 41 36.32 1.07 3.04
C HIS A 41 36.19 -0.19 3.92
N TYR A 42 36.70 -0.15 5.16
CA TYR A 42 36.52 -1.23 6.13
C TYR A 42 35.06 -1.39 6.61
N ILE A 43 34.30 -0.30 6.78
CA ILE A 43 32.89 -0.36 7.17
C ILE A 43 32.05 -1.01 6.07
N GLU A 44 32.32 -0.69 4.80
CA GLU A 44 31.65 -1.29 3.66
C GLU A 44 31.92 -2.80 3.58
N HIS A 45 33.15 -3.21 3.92
CA HIS A 45 33.60 -4.59 3.85
C HIS A 45 34.24 -5.03 5.17
N THR A 46 33.41 -5.21 6.21
CA THR A 46 33.86 -5.58 7.57
C THR A 46 34.31 -7.06 7.65
N THR A 47 35.44 -7.35 7.01
CA THR A 47 36.11 -8.66 6.99
C THR A 47 37.47 -8.59 7.69
N GLN A 48 37.98 -9.75 8.12
CA GLN A 48 39.30 -9.83 8.73
C GLN A 48 40.40 -9.40 7.76
N ASP A 49 40.31 -9.83 6.50
CA ASP A 49 41.28 -9.51 5.46
C ASP A 49 41.37 -8.00 5.18
N MET A 50 40.24 -7.28 5.23
CA MET A 50 40.23 -5.82 5.09
C MET A 50 40.83 -5.12 6.32
N ALA A 51 40.61 -5.66 7.53
CA ALA A 51 41.22 -5.13 8.74
C ALA A 51 42.74 -5.29 8.74
N ASP A 52 43.24 -6.44 8.27
CA ASP A 52 44.68 -6.74 8.20
C ASP A 52 45.41 -5.88 7.15
N GLY A 53 44.68 -5.40 6.13
CA GLY A 53 45.18 -4.43 5.15
C GLY A 53 45.19 -2.99 5.63
N CYS A 54 44.53 -2.68 6.75
CA CYS A 54 44.48 -1.33 7.30
C CYS A 54 45.73 -1.01 8.13
N LYS A 55 46.17 0.24 8.18
CA LYS A 55 47.25 0.69 9.07
C LYS A 55 46.73 1.18 10.42
N SER A 56 45.46 1.56 10.49
CA SER A 56 44.85 2.12 11.69
C SER A 56 44.71 1.11 12.84
N GLU A 57 45.34 1.39 13.98
CA GLU A 57 45.21 0.58 15.21
C GLU A 57 43.75 0.56 15.74
N ARG A 58 42.97 1.62 15.46
CA ARG A 58 41.56 1.71 15.88
C ARG A 58 40.69 0.69 15.13
N ILE A 59 40.97 0.46 13.84
CA ILE A 59 40.26 -0.54 13.02
C ILE A 59 40.52 -1.94 13.56
N HIS A 60 41.77 -2.27 13.89
CA HIS A 60 42.11 -3.56 14.50
C HIS A 60 41.45 -3.78 15.87
N LYS A 61 41.42 -2.75 16.73
CA LYS A 61 40.68 -2.81 18.02
C LYS A 61 39.19 -3.04 17.80
N MET A 62 38.61 -2.41 16.79
CA MET A 62 37.21 -2.61 16.41
C MET A 62 36.96 -4.03 15.88
N GLN A 63 37.78 -4.52 14.95
CA GLN A 63 37.68 -5.87 14.41
C GLN A 63 37.79 -6.94 15.50
N LYS A 64 38.72 -6.77 16.44
CA LYS A 64 38.87 -7.69 17.58
C LYS A 64 37.59 -7.77 18.44
N ARG A 65 36.93 -6.64 18.66
CA ARG A 65 35.63 -6.59 19.36
C ARG A 65 34.54 -7.27 18.55
N ILE A 66 34.48 -7.03 17.24
CA ILE A 66 33.52 -7.67 16.33
C ILE A 66 33.70 -9.19 16.35
N CYS A 67 34.93 -9.69 16.26
CA CYS A 67 35.20 -11.13 16.34
C CYS A 67 34.78 -11.71 17.70
N SER A 68 35.05 -11.02 18.81
CA SER A 68 34.61 -11.44 20.15
C SER A 68 33.09 -11.50 20.29
N ILE A 69 32.36 -10.60 19.62
CA ILE A 69 30.89 -10.59 19.61
C ILE A 69 30.38 -11.73 18.71
N LYS A 70 30.95 -11.90 17.52
CA LYS A 70 30.57 -12.96 16.58
C LYS A 70 30.84 -14.37 17.12
N SER A 71 31.85 -14.55 17.98
CA SER A 71 32.13 -15.82 18.66
C SER A 71 31.25 -16.06 19.89
N SER A 72 30.48 -15.06 20.34
CA SER A 72 29.59 -15.21 21.48
C SER A 72 28.29 -15.87 21.05
N GLU A 73 28.11 -17.12 21.49
CA GLU A 73 26.88 -17.87 21.22
C GLU A 73 25.65 -17.19 21.82
N GLU A 74 25.74 -16.67 23.04
CA GLU A 74 24.65 -15.93 23.70
C GLU A 74 24.15 -14.76 22.84
N VAL A 75 25.07 -13.94 22.31
CA VAL A 75 24.70 -12.82 21.45
C VAL A 75 24.06 -13.32 20.15
N SER A 76 24.60 -14.39 19.56
CA SER A 76 24.05 -14.96 18.33
C SER A 76 22.64 -15.51 18.51
N VAL A 77 22.36 -16.20 19.62
CA VAL A 77 21.05 -16.76 19.95
C VAL A 77 20.04 -15.64 20.20
N ARG A 78 20.42 -14.62 20.98
CA ARG A 78 19.55 -13.46 21.22
C ARG A 78 19.21 -12.72 19.93
N TYR A 79 20.16 -12.62 19.00
CA TYR A 79 19.91 -12.04 17.68
C TYR A 79 18.94 -12.88 16.87
N MET A 80 19.13 -14.22 16.79
CA MET A 80 18.22 -15.11 16.07
C MET A 80 16.81 -15.08 16.64
N GLN A 81 16.66 -15.18 17.97
CA GLN A 81 15.36 -15.09 18.63
C GLN A 81 14.65 -13.77 18.33
N ARG A 82 15.36 -12.64 18.43
CA ARG A 82 14.77 -11.34 18.13
C ARG A 82 14.34 -11.22 16.67
N TRP A 83 15.12 -11.80 15.77
CA TRP A 83 14.78 -11.85 14.35
C TRP A 83 13.53 -12.70 14.09
N GLU A 84 13.43 -13.88 14.70
CA GLU A 84 12.25 -14.76 14.63
C GLU A 84 11.00 -14.06 15.19
N GLU A 85 11.10 -13.40 16.34
CA GLU A 85 10.02 -12.61 16.93
C GLU A 85 9.53 -11.51 15.97
N MET A 86 10.46 -10.75 15.38
CA MET A 86 10.10 -9.68 14.45
C MET A 86 9.43 -10.21 13.18
N GLU A 87 9.91 -11.33 12.64
CA GLU A 87 9.30 -11.90 11.43
C GLU A 87 7.90 -12.48 11.74
N MET A 88 7.72 -13.07 12.93
CA MET A 88 6.42 -13.50 13.44
C MET A 88 5.45 -12.33 13.64
N GLU A 89 5.90 -11.22 14.24
CA GLU A 89 5.10 -10.01 14.41
C GLU A 89 4.67 -9.42 13.05
N LYS A 90 5.58 -9.39 12.09
CA LYS A 90 5.33 -8.89 10.73
C LYS A 90 4.34 -9.79 9.98
N GLU A 91 4.45 -11.11 10.13
CA GLU A 91 3.48 -12.06 9.56
C GLU A 91 2.11 -11.88 10.19
N ALA A 92 2.04 -11.79 11.53
CA ALA A 92 0.79 -11.55 12.24
C ALA A 92 0.11 -10.24 11.81
N ALA A 93 0.89 -9.17 11.64
CA ALA A 93 0.38 -7.89 11.15
C ALA A 93 -0.16 -8.01 9.70
N ARG A 94 0.51 -8.79 8.84
CA ARG A 94 0.04 -9.05 7.47
C ARG A 94 -1.28 -9.82 7.47
N GLU A 95 -1.37 -10.88 8.25
CA GLU A 95 -2.58 -11.69 8.37
C GLU A 95 -3.77 -10.89 8.92
N LEU A 96 -3.53 -10.07 9.95
CA LEU A 96 -4.53 -9.14 10.48
C LEU A 96 -4.99 -8.16 9.41
N GLY A 97 -4.06 -7.51 8.69
CA GLY A 97 -4.39 -6.59 7.60
C GLY A 97 -5.21 -7.25 6.47
N LEU A 98 -4.89 -8.50 6.12
CA LEU A 98 -5.65 -9.27 5.13
C LEU A 98 -7.05 -9.67 5.64
N ALA A 99 -7.17 -10.02 6.93
CA ALA A 99 -8.46 -10.32 7.54
C ALA A 99 -9.35 -9.07 7.61
N GLU A 100 -8.81 -7.95 8.08
CA GLU A 100 -9.52 -6.66 8.14
C GLU A 100 -9.92 -6.19 6.75
N GLY A 101 -8.99 -6.19 5.78
CA GLY A 101 -9.29 -5.79 4.40
C GLY A 101 -10.37 -6.66 3.74
N ARG A 102 -10.36 -7.98 3.97
CA ARG A 102 -11.41 -8.88 3.47
C ARG A 102 -12.77 -8.60 4.12
N THR A 103 -12.80 -8.41 5.44
CA THR A 103 -14.06 -8.17 6.16
C THR A 103 -14.66 -6.82 5.76
N GLN A 104 -13.85 -5.75 5.72
CA GLN A 104 -14.27 -4.42 5.28
C GLN A 104 -14.76 -4.44 3.83
N GLY A 105 -13.98 -5.03 2.91
CA GLY A 105 -14.37 -5.12 1.50
C GLY A 105 -15.68 -5.88 1.27
N LEU A 106 -15.93 -6.96 2.04
CA LEU A 106 -17.20 -7.68 1.98
C LEU A 106 -18.37 -6.87 2.54
N THR A 107 -18.18 -6.17 3.65
CA THR A 107 -19.25 -5.36 4.24
C THR A 107 -19.58 -4.15 3.37
N GLU A 108 -18.57 -3.45 2.86
CA GLU A 108 -18.74 -2.31 1.98
C GLU A 108 -19.37 -2.74 0.66
N GLY A 109 -18.82 -3.77 0.00
CA GLY A 109 -19.37 -4.28 -1.26
C GLY A 109 -20.83 -4.74 -1.14
N ARG A 110 -21.18 -5.42 -0.04
CA ARG A 110 -22.57 -5.85 0.19
C ARG A 110 -23.51 -4.68 0.47
N THR A 111 -23.08 -3.71 1.27
CA THR A 111 -23.92 -2.54 1.60
C THR A 111 -24.14 -1.66 0.38
N GLN A 112 -23.09 -1.41 -0.41
CA GLN A 112 -23.17 -0.67 -1.66
C GLN A 112 -24.03 -1.40 -2.70
N GLY A 113 -23.78 -2.69 -2.94
CA GLY A 113 -24.57 -3.47 -3.91
C GLY A 113 -26.06 -3.56 -3.54
N LEU A 114 -26.40 -3.66 -2.25
CA LEU A 114 -27.80 -3.61 -1.80
C LEU A 114 -28.42 -2.22 -1.98
N ALA A 115 -27.66 -1.15 -1.77
CA ALA A 115 -28.15 0.21 -1.97
C ALA A 115 -28.40 0.51 -3.46
N GLU A 116 -27.44 0.13 -4.31
CA GLU A 116 -27.51 0.25 -5.77
C GLU A 116 -28.65 -0.57 -6.34
N GLY A 117 -28.73 -1.88 -6.04
CA GLY A 117 -29.82 -2.72 -6.54
C GLY A 117 -31.22 -2.28 -6.08
N ARG A 118 -31.36 -1.71 -4.87
CA ARG A 118 -32.63 -1.10 -4.44
C ARG A 118 -32.93 0.21 -5.17
N ALA A 119 -31.92 0.99 -5.52
CA ALA A 119 -32.10 2.22 -6.27
C ALA A 119 -32.51 1.91 -7.72
N GLU A 120 -31.82 0.97 -8.36
CA GLU A 120 -32.12 0.48 -9.71
C GLU A 120 -33.51 -0.14 -9.77
N GLY A 121 -33.86 -1.09 -8.90
CA GLY A 121 -35.19 -1.70 -8.90
C GLY A 121 -36.33 -0.69 -8.65
N ARG A 122 -36.08 0.37 -7.86
CA ARG A 122 -37.05 1.47 -7.72
C ARG A 122 -37.15 2.33 -8.99
N ALA A 123 -36.05 2.56 -9.69
CA ALA A 123 -36.03 3.32 -10.92
C ALA A 123 -36.73 2.54 -12.06
N GLU A 124 -36.44 1.24 -12.17
CA GLU A 124 -37.11 0.31 -13.09
C GLU A 124 -38.61 0.27 -12.83
N GLY A 125 -39.04 0.02 -11.58
CA GLY A 125 -40.46 0.02 -11.24
C GLY A 125 -41.18 1.33 -11.55
N ARG A 126 -40.51 2.48 -11.37
CA ARG A 126 -41.04 3.79 -11.79
C ARG A 126 -41.15 3.91 -13.31
N SER A 127 -40.17 3.39 -14.05
CA SER A 127 -40.17 3.37 -15.51
C SER A 127 -41.29 2.48 -16.06
N SER A 128 -41.47 1.28 -15.50
CA SER A 128 -42.52 0.34 -15.90
C SER A 128 -43.90 0.90 -15.59
N MET A 129 -44.08 1.56 -14.44
CA MET A 129 -45.32 2.27 -14.12
C MET A 129 -45.62 3.42 -15.08
N ALA A 130 -44.60 4.22 -15.44
CA ALA A 130 -44.78 5.30 -16.41
C ALA A 130 -45.21 4.76 -17.79
N ARG A 131 -44.57 3.67 -18.27
CA ARG A 131 -44.95 2.98 -19.51
C ARG A 131 -46.39 2.47 -19.48
N LEU A 132 -46.82 1.91 -18.34
CA LEU A 132 -48.20 1.45 -18.17
C LEU A 132 -49.21 2.59 -18.26
N ILE A 133 -48.93 3.71 -17.59
CA ILE A 133 -49.79 4.89 -17.62
C ILE A 133 -49.89 5.44 -19.05
N ASP A 134 -48.76 5.55 -19.77
CA ASP A 134 -48.76 6.01 -21.17
C ASP A 134 -49.63 5.10 -22.05
N LYS A 135 -49.52 3.77 -21.90
CA LYS A 135 -50.34 2.80 -22.65
C LYS A 135 -51.83 2.91 -22.36
N LEU A 136 -52.22 3.04 -21.09
CA LEU A 136 -53.62 3.20 -20.70
C LEU A 136 -54.21 4.52 -21.22
N LEU A 137 -53.40 5.58 -21.30
CA LEU A 137 -53.81 6.85 -21.91
C LEU A 137 -53.99 6.73 -23.43
N GLU A 138 -53.12 6.01 -24.13
CA GLU A 138 -53.25 5.71 -25.56
C GLU A 138 -54.56 4.97 -25.89
N GLU A 139 -54.95 3.99 -25.05
CA GLU A 139 -56.20 3.24 -25.19
C GLU A 139 -57.44 3.95 -24.61
N ASN A 140 -57.27 5.16 -24.06
CA ASN A 140 -58.32 5.96 -23.43
C ASN A 140 -59.00 5.26 -22.23
N ARG A 141 -58.29 4.35 -21.54
CA ARG A 141 -58.75 3.57 -20.37
C ARG A 141 -58.57 4.35 -19.07
N ILE A 142 -59.17 5.54 -18.97
CA ILE A 142 -58.95 6.50 -17.86
C ILE A 142 -59.42 5.96 -16.50
N GLU A 143 -60.46 5.13 -16.45
CA GLU A 143 -60.92 4.51 -15.19
C GLU A 143 -59.92 3.46 -14.67
N ASP A 144 -59.23 2.75 -15.57
CA ASP A 144 -58.21 1.78 -15.19
C ASP A 144 -56.97 2.48 -14.60
N CYS A 145 -56.58 3.66 -15.13
CA CYS A 145 -55.54 4.52 -14.54
C CYS A 145 -55.85 4.91 -13.08
N LYS A 146 -57.12 5.11 -12.72
CA LYS A 146 -57.50 5.42 -11.32
C LYS A 146 -57.48 4.18 -10.44
N ARG A 147 -57.71 3.00 -11.02
CA ARG A 147 -57.82 1.73 -10.30
C ARG A 147 -56.44 1.15 -9.98
N ILE A 148 -55.45 1.29 -10.86
CA ILE A 148 -54.07 0.83 -10.61
C ILE A 148 -53.42 1.49 -9.39
N ALA A 149 -53.84 2.70 -9.00
CA ALA A 149 -53.33 3.37 -7.79
C ALA A 149 -53.89 2.77 -6.48
N LYS A 150 -54.99 2.01 -6.55
CA LYS A 150 -55.70 1.45 -5.39
C LYS A 150 -55.56 -0.07 -5.29
N ASP A 151 -55.29 -0.73 -6.41
CA ASP A 151 -55.27 -2.18 -6.52
C ASP A 151 -53.96 -2.64 -7.20
N PRO A 152 -52.96 -3.06 -6.40
CA PRO A 152 -51.69 -3.53 -6.92
C PRO A 152 -51.80 -4.79 -7.78
N GLU A 153 -52.74 -5.69 -7.49
CA GLU A 153 -52.91 -6.93 -8.27
C GLU A 153 -53.52 -6.63 -9.64
N PHE A 154 -54.48 -5.71 -9.68
CA PHE A 154 -55.01 -5.20 -10.95
C PHE A 154 -53.92 -4.50 -11.78
N CYS A 155 -53.04 -3.73 -11.13
CA CYS A 155 -51.88 -3.13 -11.79
C CYS A 155 -50.97 -4.20 -12.40
N GLN A 156 -50.68 -5.27 -11.66
CA GLN A 156 -49.82 -6.35 -12.14
C GLN A 156 -50.45 -7.11 -13.32
N HIS A 157 -51.75 -7.39 -13.26
CA HIS A 157 -52.48 -7.99 -14.38
C HIS A 157 -52.41 -7.14 -15.66
N LEU A 158 -52.54 -5.81 -15.54
CA LEU A 158 -52.40 -4.91 -16.67
C LEU A 158 -50.96 -4.84 -17.18
N MET A 159 -49.96 -4.87 -16.29
CA MET A 159 -48.56 -4.96 -16.70
C MET A 159 -48.29 -6.21 -17.53
N GLU A 160 -48.85 -7.36 -17.14
CA GLU A 160 -48.79 -8.61 -17.91
C GLU A 160 -49.54 -8.52 -19.25
N GLU A 161 -50.74 -7.90 -19.26
CA GLU A 161 -51.54 -7.68 -20.48
C GLU A 161 -50.77 -6.86 -21.53
N PHE A 162 -50.08 -5.80 -21.10
CA PHE A 162 -49.28 -4.93 -21.97
C PHE A 162 -47.84 -5.42 -22.20
N GLY A 163 -47.42 -6.53 -21.56
CA GLY A 163 -46.07 -7.08 -21.67
C GLY A 163 -44.98 -6.16 -21.09
N ILE A 164 -45.28 -5.44 -20.02
CA ILE A 164 -44.38 -4.50 -19.35
C ILE A 164 -43.75 -5.21 -18.14
N GLU A 165 -42.46 -5.55 -18.27
CA GLU A 165 -41.59 -5.93 -17.14
C GLU A 165 -41.07 -4.69 -16.39
#